data_AF-A0A9E7KNQ4-F1
#
_entry.id   AF-A0A9E7KNQ4-F1
#
_cell.length_a   1.000
_cell.length_b   1.000
_cell.length_c   1.000
_cell.angle_alpha   90.00
_cell.angle_beta   90.00
_cell.angle_gamma   90.00
#
_symmetry.space_group_name_H-M   'P 1'
#
loop_
_entity.id
_entity.type
_entity.pdbx_description
1 polymer ?
#
loop_
_entity_poly.entity_id
_entity_poly.type
_entity_poly.pdbx_seq_one_letter_code
_entity_poly.pdbx_strand_id
1 'polypeptide(L)' 'FYNEQQVGGYAVVHDGNLTFATVRGAGHEVPSYQPARSLEMIKSFLRGENLPV' A
#
# COMPACT_ATOMS: atom_id res chain seq x y z
N PHE A 1 -5.40 3.56 -2.98
CA PHE A 1 -5.20 3.94 -1.58
C PHE A 1 -4.53 5.30 -1.52
N TYR A 2 -4.79 6.08 -0.46
CA TYR A 2 -4.25 7.42 -0.27
C TYR A 2 -3.27 7.45 0.89
N ASN A 3 -2.32 8.36 0.79
CA ASN A 3 -1.37 8.69 1.85
C ASN A 3 -1.19 10.21 1.79
N GLU A 4 -1.45 10.90 2.91
CA GLU A 4 -1.37 12.36 3.00
C GLU A 4 -2.18 13.10 1.91
N GLN A 5 -3.44 12.68 1.68
CA GLN A 5 -4.34 13.25 0.67
C GLN A 5 -3.83 13.12 -0.78
N GLN A 6 -2.78 12.32 -1.01
CA GLN A 6 -2.25 12.00 -2.33
C GLN A 6 -2.50 10.53 -2.68
N VAL A 7 -2.70 10.25 -3.96
CA VAL A 7 -2.83 8.87 -4.46
C VAL A 7 -1.53 8.12 -4.20
N GLY A 8 -1.57 7.16 -3.29
CA GLY A 8 -0.44 6.28 -2.91
C GLY A 8 -0.25 5.10 -3.86
N GLY A 9 -1.30 4.75 -4.61
CA GLY A 9 -1.31 3.66 -5.59
C GLY A 9 -2.67 2.96 -5.64
N TYR A 10 -2.73 1.79 -6.27
CA TYR A 10 -3.97 1.02 -6.45
C TYR A 10 -3.92 -0.28 -5.65
N ALA A 11 -5.09 -0.79 -5.28
CA ALA A 11 -5.23 -2.05 -4.57
C ALA A 11 -6.43 -2.83 -5.13
N VAL A 12 -6.27 -4.14 -5.27
CA VAL A 12 -7.34 -5.09 -5.62
C VAL A 12 -7.39 -6.15 -4.52
N VAL A 13 -8.55 -6.27 -3.88
CA VAL A 13 -8.80 -7.27 -2.85
C VAL A 13 -9.36 -8.52 -3.52
N HIS A 14 -8.77 -9.67 -3.22
CA HIS A 14 -9.20 -10.97 -3.68
C HIS A 14 -9.68 -11.83 -2.51
N ASP A 15 -10.39 -12.91 -2.82
CA ASP A 15 -10.74 -13.94 -1.85
C ASP A 15 -9.48 -14.60 -1.25
N GLY A 16 -9.62 -15.18 -0.06
CA GLY A 16 -8.52 -15.92 0.58
C GLY A 16 -7.44 -15.04 1.22
N ASN A 17 -7.79 -13.84 1.69
CA ASN A 17 -6.89 -12.92 2.38
C ASN A 17 -5.68 -12.48 1.53
N LEU A 18 -5.93 -12.21 0.24
CA LEU A 18 -4.94 -11.73 -0.71
C LEU A 18 -5.31 -10.32 -1.18
N THR A 19 -4.36 -9.40 -1.10
CA THR A 19 -4.48 -8.06 -1.71
C THR A 19 -3.30 -7.83 -2.64
N PHE A 20 -3.57 -7.50 -3.90
CA PHE A 20 -2.55 -7.02 -4.84
C PHE A 20 -2.51 -5.50 -4.80
N ALA A 21 -1.35 -4.92 -4.49
CA ALA A 21 -1.17 -3.49 -4.36
C ALA A 21 -0.02 -2.97 -5.21
N THR A 22 -0.18 -1.75 -5.74
CA THR A 22 0.89 -0.98 -6.39
C THR A 22 1.21 0.23 -5.53
N VAL A 23 2.48 0.64 -5.47
CA VAL A 23 2.89 1.88 -4.79
C VAL A 23 3.37 2.87 -5.84
N ARG A 24 2.61 3.96 -6.02
CA ARG A 24 2.89 4.98 -7.03
C ARG A 24 4.24 5.63 -6.75
N GLY A 25 5.08 5.71 -7.78
CA GLY A 25 6.38 6.36 -7.71
C GLY A 25 7.46 5.56 -6.97
N ALA A 26 7.23 4.27 -6.71
CA ALA A 26 8.23 3.37 -6.14
C ALA A 26 8.92 2.53 -7.22
N GLY A 27 10.20 2.23 -7.01
CA GLY A 27 10.97 1.27 -7.81
C GLY A 27 10.95 -0.15 -7.24
N HIS A 28 11.97 -0.96 -7.57
CA HIS A 28 12.10 -2.34 -7.07
C HIS A 28 12.18 -2.41 -5.54
N GLU A 29 12.94 -1.52 -4.92
CA GLU A 29 13.08 -1.43 -3.46
C GLU A 29 12.05 -0.44 -2.88
N VAL A 30 10.78 -0.84 -2.86
CA VAL A 30 9.64 0.04 -2.55
C VAL A 30 9.88 0.97 -1.33
N PRO A 31 10.36 0.49 -0.16
CA PRO A 31 10.59 1.35 1.00
C PRO A 31 11.68 2.42 0.81
N SER A 32 12.69 2.17 -0.03
CA SER A 32 13.77 3.11 -0.32
C SER A 32 13.27 4.33 -1.13
N TYR A 33 12.25 4.14 -1.98
CA TYR A 33 11.70 5.20 -2.85
C TYR A 33 10.48 5.91 -2.24
N GLN A 34 9.61 5.17 -1.54
CA GLN A 34 8.34 5.67 -1.01
C GLN A 34 8.15 5.22 0.45
N PRO A 35 8.97 5.71 1.40
CA PRO A 35 8.99 5.20 2.76
C PRO A 35 7.66 5.37 3.50
N ALA A 36 7.02 6.53 3.39
CA ALA A 36 5.73 6.81 4.07
C ALA A 36 4.60 5.88 3.57
N ARG A 37 4.47 5.72 2.24
CA ARG A 37 3.46 4.84 1.63
C ARG A 37 3.72 3.37 1.96
N SER A 38 4.99 2.97 2.01
CA SER A 38 5.40 1.60 2.37
C SER A 38 5.08 1.29 3.83
N LEU A 39 5.28 2.26 4.72
CA LEU A 39 4.93 2.12 6.13
C LEU A 39 3.42 1.95 6.34
N GLU A 40 2.59 2.75 5.65
CA GLU A 40 1.14 2.58 5.72
C GLU A 40 0.69 1.23 5.15
N MET A 41 1.34 0.76 4.08
CA MET A 41 1.07 -0.55 3.52
C MET A 41 1.35 -1.68 4.52
N ILE A 42 2.52 -1.70 5.16
CA ILE A 42 2.86 -2.77 6.12
C ILE A 42 2.02 -2.68 7.40
N LYS A 43 1.68 -1.48 7.89
CA LYS A 43 0.76 -1.33 9.03
C LYS A 43 -0.63 -1.88 8.74
N SER A 44 -1.14 -1.69 7.53
CA SER A 44 -2.45 -2.22 7.14
C SER A 44 -2.41 -3.74 7.05
N PHE A 45 -1.36 -4.29 6.43
CA PHE A 45 -1.13 -5.74 6.36
C PHE A 45 -1.09 -6.39 7.76
N LEU A 46 -0.29 -5.83 8.68
CA LEU A 46 -0.14 -6.38 10.03
C LEU A 46 -1.43 -6.29 10.86
N ARG A 47 -2.32 -5.34 10.56
CA ARG A 47 -3.64 -5.22 11.19
C ARG A 47 -4.72 -6.06 10.52
N GLY A 48 -4.44 -6.68 9.37
CA GLY A 48 -5.44 -7.37 8.56
C GLY A 48 -6.49 -6.41 7.98
N GLU A 49 -6.13 -5.15 7.78
CA GLU A 49 -7.01 -4.11 7.24
C GLU A 49 -6.71 -3.84 5.77
N ASN A 50 -7.74 -3.42 5.02
CA ASN A 50 -7.55 -2.93 3.65
C ASN A 50 -6.74 -1.63 3.63
N LEU A 51 -6.02 -1.39 2.53
CA LEU A 51 -5.30 -0.13 2.35
C LEU A 51 -6.28 1.06 2.32
N PRO A 52 -5.94 2.19 2.97
CA PRO A 52 -6.85 3.31 3.16
C PRO A 52 -7.25 3.95 1.83
N VAL A 53 -8.55 4.05 1.57
CA VAL A 53 -9.12 4.75 0.40
C VAL A 53 -9.19 6.25 0.60
#